data_AF-A0ABD1YQU8-F1
#
_entry.id   AF-A0ABD1YQU8-F1
#
_cell.length_a   1.000
_cell.length_b   1.000
_cell.length_c   1.000
_cell.angle_alpha   90.00
_cell.angle_beta   90.00
_cell.angle_gamma   90.00
#
_symmetry.space_group_name_H-M   'P 1'
#
loop_
_entity.id
_entity.type
_entity.pdbx_description
1 polymer ?
#
loop_
_entity_poly.entity_id
_entity_poly.type
_entity_poly.pdbx_seq_one_letter_code
_entity_poly.pdbx_strand_id
1 'polypeptide(L)'
;MQRGRLLARTLVRSTLARYTNGAVDPASLRFQKNQYGKPEVLWPALTTNGKSWKPPPLSFNLSHTTSLLACAVALDSAIGVDVEEKERLLKHNLMTFARKKLSLSEAEWLEDISDVSQQRRRFMQLWTLKEAYVKAVGKGISGVPFREFSFRLTNSPEAREFLTYALELPADSQAKLISLDLAKSVAEREKAASCWKFVQFEPSPAHIAALCVEDKLQDSDEAAVPFRVRAWKTIPFCSDHSLHNRAVGLGVSSGCQLHYI
;
A
#
# COMPACT_ATOMS: atom_id res chain seq x y z
N MET A 1 -8.14 21.59 -2.85
CA MET A 1 -7.85 20.60 -3.92
C MET A 1 -6.48 20.77 -4.60
N GLN A 2 -5.96 22.00 -4.82
CA GLN A 2 -4.66 22.22 -5.48
C GLN A 2 -3.42 21.89 -4.63
N ARG A 3 -3.42 22.20 -3.32
CA ARG A 3 -2.28 21.96 -2.42
C ARG A 3 -1.92 20.47 -2.27
N GLY A 4 -2.89 19.59 -2.03
CA GLY A 4 -2.66 18.15 -1.90
C GLY A 4 -2.07 17.51 -3.15
N ARG A 5 -2.47 17.96 -4.35
CA ARG A 5 -1.90 17.47 -5.62
C ARG A 5 -0.44 17.89 -5.79
N LEU A 6 -0.08 19.11 -5.37
CA LEU A 6 1.30 19.57 -5.39
C LEU A 6 2.16 18.75 -4.43
N LEU A 7 1.70 18.57 -3.19
CA LEU A 7 2.38 17.76 -2.18
C LEU A 7 2.58 16.31 -2.64
N ALA A 8 1.55 15.68 -3.23
CA ALA A 8 1.66 14.33 -3.81
C ALA A 8 2.71 14.25 -4.91
N ARG A 9 2.75 15.23 -5.82
CA ARG A 9 3.73 15.30 -6.91
C ARG A 9 5.15 15.53 -6.40
N THR A 10 5.30 16.38 -5.39
CA THR A 10 6.59 16.61 -4.75
C THR A 10 7.07 15.34 -4.07
N LEU A 11 6.21 14.72 -3.26
CA LEU A 11 6.55 13.53 -2.50
C LEU A 11 7.02 12.40 -3.39
N VAL A 12 6.22 12.02 -4.40
CA VAL A 12 6.58 10.91 -5.29
C VAL A 12 7.88 11.19 -6.05
N ARG A 13 8.10 12.43 -6.49
CA ARG A 13 9.33 12.83 -7.20
C ARG A 13 10.56 12.71 -6.31
N SER A 14 10.52 13.32 -5.12
CA SER A 14 11.63 13.26 -4.17
C SER A 14 11.89 11.83 -3.71
N THR A 15 10.84 11.04 -3.53
CA THR A 15 10.96 9.65 -3.09
C THR A 15 11.60 8.79 -4.17
N LEU A 16 11.11 8.81 -5.42
CA LEU A 16 11.66 7.98 -6.49
C LEU A 16 13.10 8.37 -6.86
N ALA A 17 13.44 9.65 -6.87
CA ALA A 17 14.77 10.12 -7.22
C ALA A 17 15.86 9.57 -6.27
N ARG A 18 15.53 9.33 -5.00
CA ARG A 18 16.47 8.77 -4.01
C ARG A 18 16.95 7.36 -4.38
N TYR A 19 16.11 6.58 -5.06
CA TYR A 19 16.47 5.24 -5.54
C TYR A 19 17.36 5.28 -6.79
N THR A 20 17.64 6.46 -7.35
CA THR A 20 18.47 6.60 -8.55
C THR A 20 19.94 6.92 -8.25
N ASN A 21 20.35 6.91 -6.98
CA ASN A 21 21.70 7.27 -6.53
C ASN A 21 22.18 8.63 -7.09
N GLY A 22 21.27 9.61 -7.14
CA GLY A 22 21.57 10.96 -7.63
C GLY A 22 21.62 11.10 -9.16
N ALA A 23 21.35 10.04 -9.92
CA ALA A 23 21.37 10.10 -11.38
C ALA A 23 20.22 10.96 -11.96
N VAL A 24 19.09 11.07 -11.25
CA VAL A 24 17.90 11.77 -11.74
C VAL A 24 17.49 12.89 -10.78
N ASP A 25 17.35 14.11 -11.31
CA ASP A 25 16.74 15.23 -10.58
C ASP A 25 15.23 14.96 -10.36
N PRO A 26 14.71 15.01 -9.11
CA PRO A 26 13.28 14.91 -8.82
C PRO A 26 12.38 15.77 -9.71
N ALA A 27 12.80 17.00 -10.04
CA ALA A 27 12.01 17.93 -10.83
C ALA A 27 11.83 17.44 -12.28
N SER A 28 12.84 16.72 -12.81
CA SER A 28 12.88 16.22 -14.19
C SER A 28 12.00 14.99 -14.42
N LEU A 29 11.64 14.25 -13.36
CA LEU A 29 10.84 13.03 -13.47
C LEU A 29 9.52 13.29 -14.19
N ARG A 30 9.19 12.45 -15.17
CA ARG A 30 7.92 12.50 -15.89
C ARG A 30 7.07 11.30 -15.50
N PHE A 31 5.76 11.45 -15.62
CA PHE A 31 4.80 10.42 -15.27
C PHE A 31 3.80 10.26 -16.39
N GLN A 32 3.45 9.01 -16.67
CA GLN A 32 2.33 8.65 -17.53
C GLN A 32 1.30 7.87 -16.72
N LYS A 33 0.12 7.64 -17.28
CA LYS A 33 -0.87 6.72 -16.72
C LYS A 33 -0.96 5.51 -17.63
N ASN A 34 -1.09 4.33 -17.03
CA ASN A 34 -1.47 3.14 -17.77
C ASN A 34 -2.94 3.26 -18.26
N GLN A 35 -3.41 2.27 -19.02
CA GLN A 35 -4.77 2.24 -19.59
C GLN A 35 -5.90 2.30 -18.54
N TYR A 36 -5.61 2.02 -17.27
CA TYR A 36 -6.55 2.06 -16.15
C TYR A 36 -6.37 3.27 -15.22
N GLY A 37 -5.44 4.17 -15.55
CA GLY A 37 -5.18 5.39 -14.80
C GLY A 37 -4.14 5.29 -13.69
N LYS A 38 -3.51 4.11 -13.46
CA LYS A 38 -2.41 3.97 -12.48
C LYS A 38 -1.18 4.72 -13.01
N PRO A 39 -0.57 5.62 -12.21
CA PRO A 39 0.58 6.39 -12.65
C PRO A 39 1.84 5.51 -12.69
N GLU A 40 2.68 5.75 -13.68
CA GLU A 40 3.97 5.11 -13.91
C GLU A 40 5.02 6.18 -14.18
N VAL A 41 6.27 5.92 -13.79
CA VAL A 41 7.38 6.83 -14.00
C VAL A 41 7.98 6.60 -15.39
N LEU A 42 8.19 7.69 -16.12
CA LEU A 42 8.95 7.71 -17.37
C LEU A 42 10.39 8.10 -17.04
N TRP A 43 11.24 7.10 -16.96
CA TRP A 43 12.66 7.28 -16.66
C TRP A 43 13.38 7.99 -17.83
N PRO A 44 14.24 8.98 -17.56
CA PRO A 44 15.03 9.61 -18.60
C PRO A 44 16.08 8.64 -19.15
N ALA A 45 16.34 8.72 -20.46
CA ALA A 45 17.47 8.04 -21.08
C ALA A 45 18.75 8.78 -20.68
N LEU A 46 19.55 8.20 -19.79
CA LEU A 46 20.79 8.79 -19.29
C LEU A 46 22.00 7.93 -19.68
N THR A 47 23.17 8.55 -19.75
CA THR A 47 24.44 7.87 -19.99
C THR A 47 25.44 8.25 -18.89
N THR A 48 26.09 7.27 -18.28
CA THR A 48 27.11 7.46 -17.25
C THR A 48 28.37 6.71 -17.67
N ASN A 49 29.51 7.41 -17.73
CA ASN A 49 30.81 6.82 -18.12
C ASN A 49 30.77 6.03 -19.45
N GLY A 50 30.06 6.58 -20.45
CA GLY A 50 29.93 5.96 -21.78
C GLY A 50 28.98 4.74 -21.85
N LYS A 51 28.25 4.43 -20.77
CA LYS A 51 27.24 3.35 -20.73
C LYS A 51 25.85 3.89 -20.46
N SER A 52 24.84 3.32 -21.12
CA SER A 52 23.44 3.64 -20.85
C SER A 52 23.10 3.29 -19.40
N TRP A 53 22.60 4.28 -18.67
CA TRP A 53 22.10 4.11 -17.31
C TRP A 53 20.78 3.34 -17.36
N LYS A 54 20.65 2.33 -16.49
CA LYS A 54 19.42 1.56 -16.33
C LYS A 54 18.72 2.00 -15.04
N PRO A 55 17.45 2.45 -15.12
CA PRO A 55 16.70 2.76 -13.91
C PRO A 55 16.46 1.49 -13.08
N PRO A 56 16.36 1.62 -11.74
CA PRO A 56 15.91 0.52 -10.90
C PRO A 56 14.48 0.10 -11.28
N PRO A 57 14.12 -1.19 -11.20
CA PRO A 57 12.78 -1.69 -11.50
C PRO A 57 11.80 -1.31 -10.38
N LEU A 58 11.41 -0.03 -10.31
CA LEU A 58 10.53 0.46 -9.25
C LEU A 58 9.07 0.50 -9.68
N SER A 59 8.23 -0.03 -8.81
CA SER A 59 6.79 0.25 -8.80
C SER A 59 6.49 1.24 -7.68
N PHE A 60 5.49 2.11 -7.87
CA PHE A 60 5.01 2.96 -6.80
C PHE A 60 3.49 3.08 -6.79
N ASN A 61 2.95 3.49 -5.64
CA ASN A 61 1.55 3.83 -5.49
C ASN A 61 1.35 4.97 -4.49
N LEU A 62 0.30 5.75 -4.69
CA LEU A 62 -0.04 6.90 -3.86
C LEU A 62 -1.45 6.74 -3.30
N SER A 63 -1.67 7.14 -2.06
CA SER A 63 -3.00 7.36 -1.50
C SER A 63 -3.00 8.58 -0.60
N HIS A 64 -4.17 9.23 -0.45
CA HIS A 64 -4.28 10.40 0.40
C HIS A 64 -5.69 10.53 0.98
N THR A 65 -5.75 11.02 2.21
CA THR A 65 -6.95 11.55 2.86
C THR A 65 -6.90 13.07 2.89
N THR A 66 -7.76 13.71 3.69
CA THR A 66 -7.70 15.15 3.92
C THR A 66 -6.40 15.56 4.64
N SER A 67 -5.93 14.72 5.55
CA SER A 67 -4.85 15.03 6.50
C SER A 67 -3.60 14.16 6.38
N LEU A 68 -3.57 13.19 5.46
CA LEU A 68 -2.42 12.28 5.31
C LEU A 68 -2.18 11.91 3.85
N LEU A 69 -0.91 11.85 3.44
CA LEU A 69 -0.49 11.43 2.11
C LEU A 69 0.50 10.27 2.23
N ALA A 70 0.17 9.13 1.64
CA ALA A 70 1.02 7.96 1.60
C ALA A 70 1.64 7.79 0.20
N CYS A 71 2.94 7.49 0.18
CA CYS A 71 3.65 6.99 -0.99
C CYS A 71 4.26 5.64 -0.64
N ALA A 72 4.01 4.64 -1.47
CA ALA A 72 4.62 3.33 -1.37
C ALA A 72 5.47 3.04 -2.60
N VAL A 73 6.66 2.47 -2.41
CA VAL A 73 7.55 2.04 -3.50
C VAL A 73 8.01 0.61 -3.22
N ALA A 74 8.03 -0.20 -4.26
CA ALA A 74 8.59 -1.55 -4.25
C ALA A 74 9.65 -1.70 -5.34
N LEU A 75 10.68 -2.49 -5.04
CA LEU A 75 11.64 -2.98 -6.02
C LEU A 75 11.13 -4.29 -6.62
N ASP A 76 11.02 -4.34 -7.94
CA ASP A 76 10.64 -5.51 -8.73
C ASP A 76 9.36 -6.23 -8.29
N SER A 77 8.41 -5.53 -7.66
CA SER A 77 7.10 -6.09 -7.30
C SER A 77 6.00 -5.07 -7.58
N ALA A 78 4.80 -5.54 -7.90
CA ALA A 78 3.63 -4.68 -7.89
C ALA A 78 3.31 -4.24 -6.44
N ILE A 79 2.94 -2.97 -6.27
CA ILE A 79 2.59 -2.39 -4.97
C ILE A 79 1.34 -1.51 -5.06
N GLY A 80 0.56 -1.56 -3.99
CA GLY A 80 -0.59 -0.70 -3.75
C GLY A 80 -0.64 -0.26 -2.29
N VAL A 81 -1.02 0.99 -2.06
CA VAL A 81 -1.24 1.55 -0.73
C VAL A 81 -2.58 2.24 -0.69
N ASP A 82 -3.29 2.07 0.41
CA ASP A 82 -4.45 2.88 0.71
C ASP A 82 -4.40 3.42 2.13
N VAL A 83 -4.98 4.61 2.33
CA VAL A 83 -5.02 5.29 3.62
C VAL A 83 -6.34 6.03 3.75
N GLU A 84 -7.00 5.85 4.90
CA GLU A 84 -8.33 6.38 5.19
C GLU A 84 -8.42 6.90 6.62
N GLU A 85 -9.31 7.86 6.84
CA GLU A 85 -9.67 8.36 8.17
C GLU A 85 -10.66 7.37 8.82
N LYS A 86 -10.35 6.86 10.02
CA LYS A 86 -11.14 5.78 10.68
C LYS A 86 -12.59 6.17 10.93
N GLU A 87 -12.82 7.43 11.30
CA GLU A 87 -14.13 7.97 11.67
C GLU A 87 -14.77 8.78 10.53
N ARG A 88 -14.28 8.60 9.29
CA ARG A 88 -14.83 9.29 8.12
C ARG A 88 -16.33 8.99 7.98
N LEU A 89 -17.13 10.05 8.02
CA LEU A 89 -18.57 9.94 7.80
C LEU A 89 -18.85 9.68 6.31
N LEU A 90 -19.51 8.57 6.02
CA LEU A 90 -20.04 8.29 4.70
C LEU A 90 -21.28 9.15 4.46
N LYS A 91 -21.39 9.75 3.27
CA LYS A 91 -22.58 10.53 2.87
C LYS A 91 -23.86 9.68 2.79
N HIS A 92 -23.69 8.37 2.63
CA HIS A 92 -24.77 7.40 2.53
C HIS A 92 -24.71 6.41 3.69
N ASN A 93 -25.81 5.70 3.94
CA ASN A 93 -25.86 4.61 4.91
C ASN A 93 -24.72 3.61 4.66
N LEU A 94 -23.92 3.35 5.69
CA LEU A 94 -22.71 2.53 5.61
C LEU A 94 -23.00 1.14 5.06
N MET A 95 -24.05 0.48 5.58
CA MET A 95 -24.41 -0.87 5.14
C MET A 95 -24.89 -0.91 3.69
N THR A 96 -25.56 0.15 3.22
CA THR A 96 -25.94 0.26 1.80
C THR A 96 -24.70 0.34 0.90
N PHE A 97 -23.63 1.02 1.34
CA PHE A 97 -22.38 1.07 0.62
C PHE A 97 -21.60 -0.25 0.71
N ALA A 98 -21.53 -0.84 1.91
CA ALA A 98 -20.89 -2.13 2.17
C ALA A 98 -21.48 -3.24 1.28
N ARG A 99 -22.81 -3.38 1.22
CA ARG A 99 -23.47 -4.38 0.34
C ARG A 99 -23.18 -4.19 -1.15
N LYS A 100 -22.86 -2.97 -1.59
CA LYS A 100 -22.50 -2.68 -2.98
C LYS A 100 -21.04 -2.95 -3.28
N LYS A 101 -20.16 -2.87 -2.29
CA LYS A 101 -18.70 -2.84 -2.47
C LYS A 101 -17.96 -4.01 -1.82
N LEU A 102 -18.53 -4.70 -0.85
CA LEU A 102 -17.90 -5.83 -0.19
C LEU A 102 -18.47 -7.14 -0.74
N SER A 103 -17.75 -8.24 -0.50
CA SER A 103 -18.31 -9.56 -0.77
C SER A 103 -19.52 -9.82 0.14
N LEU A 104 -20.31 -10.84 -0.21
CA LEU A 104 -21.47 -11.21 0.59
C LEU A 104 -21.07 -11.53 2.04
N SER A 105 -20.04 -12.37 2.22
CA SER A 105 -19.56 -12.79 3.54
C SER A 105 -18.99 -11.64 4.37
N GLU A 106 -18.32 -10.68 3.73
CA GLU A 106 -17.83 -9.49 4.43
C GLU A 106 -18.97 -8.55 4.84
N ALA A 107 -19.98 -8.40 3.99
CA ALA A 107 -21.14 -7.58 4.29
C ALA A 107 -21.96 -8.19 5.43
N GLU A 108 -22.25 -9.49 5.39
CA GLU A 108 -22.94 -10.23 6.47
C GLU A 108 -22.17 -10.12 7.78
N TRP A 109 -20.85 -10.36 7.76
CA TRP A 109 -20.01 -10.21 8.95
C TRP A 109 -20.03 -8.79 9.53
N LEU A 110 -20.15 -7.75 8.71
CA LEU A 110 -20.32 -6.38 9.20
C LEU A 110 -21.71 -6.13 9.79
N GLU A 111 -22.76 -6.75 9.25
CA GLU A 111 -24.13 -6.60 9.75
C GLU A 111 -24.30 -7.16 11.16
N ASP A 112 -23.56 -8.22 11.49
CA ASP A 112 -23.58 -8.85 12.81
C ASP A 112 -22.95 -7.99 13.92
N ILE A 113 -22.31 -6.86 13.57
CA ILE A 113 -21.69 -5.96 14.53
C ILE A 113 -22.71 -4.91 15.00
N SER A 114 -23.25 -5.10 16.21
CA SER A 114 -24.25 -4.19 16.80
C SER A 114 -23.70 -2.80 17.15
N ASP A 115 -22.41 -2.69 17.52
CA ASP A 115 -21.78 -1.40 17.80
C ASP A 115 -21.47 -0.66 16.48
N VAL A 116 -22.18 0.43 16.22
CA VAL A 116 -22.06 1.23 14.99
C VAL A 116 -20.66 1.80 14.78
N SER A 117 -19.97 2.19 15.85
CA SER A 117 -18.62 2.73 15.77
C SER A 117 -17.62 1.62 15.43
N GLN A 118 -17.78 0.44 16.03
CA GLN A 118 -16.99 -0.74 15.70
C GLN A 118 -17.26 -1.22 14.26
N GLN A 119 -18.53 -1.29 13.84
CA GLN A 119 -18.94 -1.65 12.48
C GLN A 119 -18.28 -0.72 11.45
N ARG A 120 -18.28 0.59 11.72
CA ARG A 120 -17.59 1.57 10.88
C ARG A 120 -16.09 1.33 10.80
N ARG A 121 -15.43 1.12 11.94
CA ARG A 121 -13.99 0.81 11.97
C ARG A 121 -13.68 -0.44 11.15
N ARG A 122 -14.46 -1.52 11.30
CA ARG A 122 -14.28 -2.77 10.54
C ARG A 122 -14.54 -2.58 9.05
N PHE A 123 -15.52 -1.77 8.69
CA PHE A 123 -15.76 -1.39 7.30
C PHE A 123 -14.53 -0.67 6.72
N MET A 124 -13.98 0.32 7.41
CA MET A 124 -12.77 1.03 6.95
C MET A 124 -11.57 0.08 6.82
N GLN A 125 -11.42 -0.89 7.72
CA GLN A 125 -10.40 -1.93 7.61
C GLN A 125 -10.51 -2.71 6.29
N LEU A 126 -11.70 -3.22 5.98
CA LEU A 126 -11.94 -3.99 4.74
C LEU A 126 -11.77 -3.11 3.50
N TRP A 127 -12.32 -1.89 3.54
CA TRP A 127 -12.25 -0.94 2.44
C TRP A 127 -10.81 -0.61 2.06
N THR A 128 -9.98 -0.25 3.03
CA THR A 128 -8.58 0.13 2.81
C THR A 128 -7.77 -1.05 2.25
N LEU A 129 -8.02 -2.28 2.70
CA LEU A 129 -7.38 -3.47 2.12
C LEU A 129 -7.76 -3.71 0.66
N LYS A 130 -9.06 -3.61 0.34
CA LYS A 130 -9.55 -3.79 -1.04
C LYS A 130 -8.98 -2.75 -1.97
N GLU A 131 -8.99 -1.49 -1.57
CA GLU A 131 -8.39 -0.40 -2.35
C GLU A 131 -6.88 -0.61 -2.54
N ALA A 132 -6.15 -1.02 -1.49
CA ALA A 132 -4.72 -1.32 -1.61
C ALA A 132 -4.47 -2.45 -2.62
N TYR A 133 -5.27 -3.53 -2.57
CA TYR A 133 -5.17 -4.64 -3.53
C TYR A 133 -5.45 -4.19 -4.97
N VAL A 134 -6.57 -3.50 -5.20
CA VAL A 134 -6.97 -3.03 -6.53
C VAL A 134 -5.93 -2.07 -7.11
N LYS A 135 -5.36 -1.20 -6.26
CA LYS A 135 -4.26 -0.31 -6.63
C LYS A 135 -2.98 -1.07 -6.96
N ALA A 136 -2.68 -2.16 -6.26
CA ALA A 136 -1.53 -3.01 -6.53
C ALA A 136 -1.66 -3.69 -7.90
N VAL A 137 -2.80 -4.34 -8.16
CA VAL A 137 -3.15 -4.95 -9.45
C VAL A 137 -3.15 -3.94 -10.59
N GLY A 138 -3.56 -2.69 -10.32
CA GLY A 138 -3.43 -1.58 -11.26
C GLY A 138 -4.42 -1.61 -12.44
N LYS A 139 -5.50 -2.38 -12.33
CA LYS A 139 -6.59 -2.48 -13.32
C LYS A 139 -7.81 -1.59 -13.01
N GLY A 140 -7.71 -0.75 -11.97
CA GLY A 140 -8.79 0.10 -11.50
C GLY A 140 -9.98 -0.70 -10.92
N ILE A 141 -10.97 0.03 -10.38
CA ILE A 141 -12.14 -0.58 -9.73
C ILE A 141 -12.96 -1.44 -10.70
N SER A 142 -13.00 -1.05 -11.98
CA SER A 142 -13.74 -1.80 -13.01
C SER A 142 -13.05 -3.09 -13.44
N GLY A 143 -11.72 -3.17 -13.32
CA GLY A 143 -10.94 -4.35 -13.71
C GLY A 143 -10.70 -5.35 -12.58
N VAL A 144 -11.09 -5.01 -11.35
CA VAL A 144 -11.01 -5.88 -10.16
C VAL A 144 -12.30 -5.71 -9.34
N PRO A 145 -13.35 -6.51 -9.60
CA PRO A 145 -14.63 -6.35 -8.94
C PRO A 145 -14.53 -6.64 -7.45
N PHE A 146 -14.78 -5.64 -6.61
CA PHE A 146 -14.56 -5.72 -5.16
C PHE A 146 -15.33 -6.85 -4.45
N ARG A 147 -16.42 -7.32 -5.07
CA ARG A 147 -17.30 -8.37 -4.52
C ARG A 147 -16.79 -9.79 -4.80
N GLU A 148 -15.81 -9.95 -5.68
CA GLU A 148 -15.32 -11.26 -6.13
C GLU A 148 -14.20 -11.84 -5.25
N PHE A 149 -13.76 -11.08 -4.24
CA PHE A 149 -12.74 -11.49 -3.29
C PHE A 149 -13.07 -11.00 -1.89
N SER A 150 -12.54 -11.66 -0.87
CA SER A 150 -12.83 -11.33 0.53
C SER A 150 -11.56 -11.29 1.37
N PHE A 151 -11.51 -10.40 2.34
CA PHE A 151 -10.48 -10.42 3.38
C PHE A 151 -11.02 -11.11 4.62
N ARG A 152 -10.15 -11.88 5.28
CA ARG A 152 -10.38 -12.39 6.63
C ARG A 152 -9.38 -11.74 7.56
N LEU A 153 -9.90 -11.01 8.53
CA LEU A 153 -9.10 -10.38 9.58
C LEU A 153 -8.66 -11.47 10.57
N THR A 154 -7.52 -12.11 10.31
CA THR A 154 -6.94 -13.12 11.20
C THR A 154 -5.87 -12.49 12.10
N ASN A 155 -5.68 -13.06 13.28
CA ASN A 155 -4.58 -12.73 14.17
C ASN A 155 -3.74 -13.99 14.38
N SER A 156 -3.10 -14.48 13.31
CA SER A 156 -2.34 -15.73 13.37
C SER A 156 -0.92 -15.51 13.92
N PRO A 157 -0.26 -16.55 14.44
CA PRO A 157 1.15 -16.46 14.84
C PRO A 157 2.08 -16.13 13.66
N GLU A 158 1.86 -16.75 12.50
CA GLU A 158 2.65 -16.56 11.26
C GLU A 158 2.51 -15.12 10.75
N ALA A 159 1.32 -14.56 10.90
CA ALA A 159 1.04 -13.16 10.71
C ALA A 159 1.91 -12.26 11.56
N ARG A 160 1.97 -12.52 12.86
CA ARG A 160 2.75 -11.73 13.81
C ARG A 160 4.26 -11.88 13.58
N GLU A 161 4.71 -13.07 13.23
CA GLU A 161 6.09 -13.35 12.86
C GLU A 161 6.48 -12.62 11.57
N PHE A 162 5.64 -12.69 10.52
CA PHE A 162 5.83 -11.92 9.29
C PHE A 162 5.89 -10.42 9.58
N LEU A 163 4.97 -9.88 10.38
CA LEU A 163 5.02 -8.47 10.79
C LEU A 163 6.33 -8.15 11.54
N THR A 164 6.85 -9.07 12.35
CA THR A 164 8.07 -8.87 13.14
C THR A 164 9.31 -8.80 12.24
N TYR A 165 9.39 -9.64 11.21
CA TYR A 165 10.48 -9.59 10.23
C TYR A 165 10.31 -8.48 9.19
N ALA A 166 9.06 -8.19 8.83
CA ALA A 166 8.75 -7.28 7.75
C ALA A 166 8.70 -5.82 8.19
N LEU A 167 8.30 -5.50 9.41
CA LEU A 167 7.95 -4.13 9.76
C LEU A 167 8.92 -3.51 10.75
N GLU A 168 9.74 -2.60 10.25
CA GLU A 168 10.40 -1.59 11.08
C GLU A 168 9.42 -0.40 11.29
N LEU A 169 8.34 -0.64 12.04
CA LEU A 169 7.34 0.38 12.40
C LEU A 169 7.55 0.92 13.83
N PRO A 170 7.07 2.13 14.16
CA PRO A 170 7.19 2.66 15.52
C PRO A 170 6.49 1.79 16.56
N ALA A 171 6.98 1.83 17.80
CA ALA A 171 6.48 1.03 18.92
C ALA A 171 4.98 1.24 19.24
N ASP A 172 4.39 2.37 18.84
CA ASP A 172 2.96 2.66 19.00
C ASP A 172 2.08 2.19 17.81
N SER A 173 2.66 1.55 16.80
CA SER A 173 1.93 1.04 15.63
C SER A 173 1.22 -0.28 15.93
N GLN A 174 -0.10 -0.29 15.82
CA GLN A 174 -0.91 -1.52 15.87
C GLN A 174 -1.01 -2.17 14.49
N ALA A 175 0.12 -2.67 13.97
CA ALA A 175 0.11 -3.42 12.72
C ALA A 175 -0.61 -4.77 12.90
N LYS A 176 -1.39 -5.15 11.89
CA LYS A 176 -2.13 -6.41 11.80
C LYS A 176 -1.86 -7.04 10.44
N LEU A 177 -1.51 -8.33 10.42
CA LEU A 177 -1.54 -9.09 9.18
C LEU A 177 -2.99 -9.43 8.90
N ILE A 178 -3.35 -9.44 7.63
CA ILE A 178 -4.68 -9.78 7.19
C ILE A 178 -4.52 -10.72 6.01
N SER A 179 -5.23 -11.84 6.02
CA SER A 179 -5.22 -12.75 4.89
C SER A 179 -6.27 -12.32 3.87
N LEU A 180 -5.87 -12.41 2.60
CA LEU A 180 -6.79 -12.28 1.48
C LEU A 180 -7.21 -13.65 1.00
N ASP A 181 -8.48 -13.79 0.69
CA ASP A 181 -9.09 -14.97 0.08
C ASP A 181 -9.56 -14.59 -1.34
N LEU A 182 -8.83 -15.07 -2.36
CA LEU A 182 -9.08 -14.84 -3.78
C LEU A 182 -9.69 -16.08 -4.43
N ALA A 183 -10.94 -16.00 -4.89
CA ALA A 183 -11.60 -16.91 -5.84
C ALA A 183 -12.31 -18.20 -5.34
N LYS A 184 -13.04 -18.80 -6.29
CA LYS A 184 -14.23 -19.65 -6.13
C LYS A 184 -13.92 -21.09 -5.69
N SER A 185 -12.65 -21.50 -5.72
CA SER A 185 -12.17 -22.84 -5.35
C SER A 185 -10.96 -22.76 -4.41
N VAL A 186 -10.70 -23.79 -3.59
CA VAL A 186 -9.62 -23.75 -2.58
C VAL A 186 -8.22 -23.59 -3.18
N ALA A 187 -7.95 -24.27 -4.30
CA ALA A 187 -6.63 -24.23 -4.96
C ALA A 187 -6.30 -22.86 -5.58
N GLU A 188 -7.30 -22.16 -6.15
CA GLU A 188 -7.11 -20.81 -6.67
C GLU A 188 -6.86 -19.81 -5.53
N ARG A 189 -7.50 -20.00 -4.37
CA ARG A 189 -7.27 -19.19 -3.17
C ARG A 189 -5.87 -19.33 -2.66
N GLU A 190 -5.35 -20.54 -2.54
CA GLU A 190 -4.02 -20.78 -2.00
C GLU A 190 -2.94 -20.17 -2.89
N LYS A 191 -3.06 -20.32 -4.21
CA LYS A 191 -2.11 -19.75 -5.17
C LYS A 191 -2.19 -18.23 -5.27
N ALA A 192 -3.39 -17.67 -5.18
CA ALA A 192 -3.58 -16.22 -5.28
C ALA A 192 -3.34 -15.49 -3.95
N ALA A 193 -3.63 -16.12 -2.80
CA ALA A 193 -3.28 -15.61 -1.48
C ALA A 193 -1.77 -15.71 -1.21
N SER A 194 -1.07 -16.69 -1.80
CA SER A 194 0.38 -16.82 -1.63
C SER A 194 1.17 -15.74 -2.37
N CYS A 195 0.67 -15.23 -3.50
CA CYS A 195 1.37 -14.24 -4.31
C CYS A 195 1.12 -12.77 -3.90
N TRP A 196 0.28 -12.51 -2.90
CA TRP A 196 0.06 -11.16 -2.38
C TRP A 196 0.20 -11.11 -0.86
N LYS A 197 1.00 -10.18 -0.36
CA LYS A 197 1.10 -9.89 1.07
C LYS A 197 0.38 -8.61 1.41
N PHE A 198 -0.25 -8.62 2.58
CA PHE A 198 -1.02 -7.51 3.10
C PHE A 198 -0.51 -7.12 4.47
N VAL A 199 -0.32 -5.82 4.65
CA VAL A 199 -0.02 -5.24 5.95
C VAL A 199 -1.04 -4.13 6.19
N GLN A 200 -1.78 -4.21 7.29
CA GLN A 200 -2.61 -3.10 7.76
C GLN A 200 -2.01 -2.53 9.03
N PHE A 201 -2.01 -1.21 9.16
CA PHE A 201 -1.45 -0.52 10.32
C PHE A 201 -2.12 0.84 10.50
N GLU A 202 -1.85 1.47 11.63
CA GLU A 202 -2.44 2.76 12.00
C GLU A 202 -1.34 3.83 12.01
N PRO A 203 -1.15 4.61 10.93
CA PRO A 203 -0.09 5.62 10.86
C PRO A 203 -0.26 6.75 11.89
N SER A 204 -1.48 6.93 12.39
CA SER A 204 -1.82 7.80 13.52
C SER A 204 -3.12 7.30 14.15
N PRO A 205 -3.49 7.77 15.35
CA PRO A 205 -4.74 7.35 16.00
C PRO A 205 -6.01 7.55 15.14
N ALA A 206 -6.01 8.55 14.26
CA ALA A 206 -7.14 8.90 13.40
C ALA A 206 -7.19 8.15 12.05
N HIS A 207 -6.12 7.45 11.67
CA HIS A 207 -5.97 6.90 10.32
C HIS A 207 -5.72 5.41 10.33
N ILE A 208 -6.15 4.76 9.25
CA ILE A 208 -5.80 3.38 8.94
C ILE A 208 -5.19 3.32 7.56
N ALA A 209 -4.20 2.46 7.38
CA ALA A 209 -3.55 2.24 6.11
C ALA A 209 -3.40 0.75 5.83
N ALA A 210 -3.45 0.39 4.55
CA ALA A 210 -3.12 -0.94 4.08
C ALA A 210 -2.09 -0.86 2.95
N LEU A 211 -1.16 -1.81 2.99
CA LEU A 211 -0.17 -2.06 1.97
C LEU A 211 -0.46 -3.42 1.36
N CYS A 212 -0.44 -3.49 0.03
CA CYS A 212 -0.50 -4.72 -0.72
C CYS A 212 0.73 -4.79 -1.62
N VAL A 213 1.46 -5.90 -1.56
CA VAL A 213 2.64 -6.13 -2.39
C VAL A 213 2.57 -7.53 -2.98
N GLU A 214 2.96 -7.64 -4.24
CA GLU A 214 3.15 -8.92 -4.91
C GLU A 214 4.37 -9.63 -4.33
N ASP A 215 4.14 -10.80 -3.74
CA ASP A 215 5.18 -11.74 -3.35
C ASP A 215 5.47 -12.65 -4.53
N LYS A 216 6.49 -12.26 -5.30
CA LYS A 216 7.10 -13.12 -6.29
C LYS A 216 7.90 -14.17 -5.54
N LEU A 217 7.24 -15.25 -5.11
CA LEU A 217 7.90 -16.44 -4.60
C LEU A 217 9.07 -16.77 -5.53
N GLN A 218 10.31 -16.63 -5.04
CA GLN A 218 11.47 -17.08 -5.79
C GLN A 218 11.41 -18.61 -5.85
N ASP A 219 11.27 -19.16 -7.05
CA ASP A 219 11.42 -20.61 -7.36
C ASP A 219 12.86 -21.13 -7.09
N SER A 220 13.68 -20.41 -6.32
CA SER A 220 15.07 -20.78 -6.02
C SER A 220 15.22 -21.12 -4.54
N ASP A 221 15.78 -22.30 -4.26
CA ASP A 221 16.23 -22.83 -2.95
C ASP A 221 17.21 -21.93 -2.15
N GLU A 222 17.42 -20.67 -2.55
CA GLU A 222 18.13 -19.68 -1.75
C GLU A 222 17.17 -19.13 -0.69
N ALA A 223 17.60 -19.18 0.58
CA ALA A 223 16.86 -18.71 1.74
C ALA A 223 16.09 -17.41 1.43
N ALA A 224 14.77 -17.53 1.27
CA ALA A 224 13.90 -16.43 0.85
C ALA A 224 14.17 -15.21 1.74
N VAL A 225 14.71 -14.14 1.14
CA VAL A 225 14.97 -12.91 1.88
C VAL A 225 13.61 -12.40 2.37
N PRO A 226 13.41 -12.24 3.68
CA PRO A 226 12.11 -11.85 4.21
C PRO A 226 11.71 -10.50 3.64
N PHE A 227 10.48 -10.41 3.14
CA PHE A 227 9.84 -9.17 2.74
C PHE A 227 9.99 -8.12 3.85
N ARG A 228 10.57 -6.95 3.54
CA ARG A 228 10.75 -5.84 4.49
C ARG A 228 10.07 -4.57 4.01
N VAL A 229 9.34 -3.97 4.92
CA VAL A 229 8.64 -2.70 4.85
C VAL A 229 9.26 -1.78 5.89
N ARG A 230 9.69 -0.63 5.42
CA ARG A 230 10.23 0.44 6.24
C ARG A 230 9.38 1.69 6.07
N ALA A 231 9.35 2.55 7.09
CA ALA A 231 8.51 3.73 7.10
C ALA A 231 9.22 5.02 7.57
N TRP A 232 8.95 6.18 6.93
CA TRP A 232 9.69 7.43 7.22
C TRP A 232 8.95 8.75 7.05
N LYS A 233 8.86 9.59 8.08
CA LYS A 233 8.35 10.96 7.94
C LYS A 233 9.19 11.78 7.02
N THR A 234 8.56 12.56 6.18
CA THR A 234 9.18 13.42 5.18
C THR A 234 8.44 14.72 5.09
N ILE A 235 9.19 15.76 5.34
CA ILE A 235 8.84 17.10 4.91
C ILE A 235 9.66 17.31 3.64
N PRO A 236 9.07 17.30 2.43
CA PRO A 236 9.82 17.30 1.20
C PRO A 236 10.77 18.47 1.13
N PHE A 237 12.01 18.18 0.71
CA PHE A 237 13.13 19.11 0.65
C PHE A 237 13.60 19.68 2.00
N CYS A 238 13.00 19.28 3.13
CA CYS A 238 13.40 19.73 4.45
C CYS A 238 14.07 18.61 5.26
N SER A 239 13.33 17.54 5.57
CA SER A 239 13.84 16.50 6.46
C SER A 239 13.14 15.19 6.26
N ASP A 240 13.85 14.12 6.65
CA ASP A 240 13.33 12.78 6.74
C ASP A 240 13.61 12.20 8.12
N HIS A 241 12.56 11.78 8.80
CA HIS A 241 12.65 11.14 10.11
C HIS A 241 12.16 9.70 9.95
N SER A 242 13.11 8.76 10.00
CA SER A 242 12.75 7.35 10.20
C SER A 242 11.85 7.25 11.43
N LEU A 243 10.75 6.52 11.29
CA LEU A 243 9.67 6.56 12.26
C LEU A 243 9.90 5.59 13.38
N HIS A 244 10.93 5.86 14.16
CA HIS A 244 10.75 5.70 15.58
C HIS A 244 9.96 6.96 16.06
N ASN A 245 8.63 6.92 15.82
CA ASN A 245 7.51 7.70 16.39
C ASN A 245 6.84 8.86 15.57
N ARG A 246 6.09 8.53 14.47
CA ARG A 246 4.73 9.05 14.07
C ARG A 246 4.47 9.69 12.66
N ALA A 247 3.69 8.95 11.85
CA ALA A 247 3.13 9.06 10.46
C ALA A 247 3.89 8.21 9.39
N VAL A 248 3.41 7.82 8.19
CA VAL A 248 3.99 6.68 7.38
C VAL A 248 4.16 6.84 5.84
N GLY A 249 5.28 6.33 5.32
CA GLY A 249 5.66 6.29 3.90
C GLY A 249 6.40 5.00 3.69
N LEU A 250 5.86 4.10 2.89
CA LEU A 250 6.22 2.68 2.90
C LEU A 250 7.24 2.34 1.81
N GLY A 251 8.50 2.22 2.20
CA GLY A 251 9.56 1.67 1.36
C GLY A 251 9.62 0.19 1.52
N VAL A 252 9.34 -0.53 0.45
CA VAL A 252 9.55 -1.97 0.38
C VAL A 252 10.79 -2.20 -0.47
N SER A 253 11.84 -2.72 0.15
CA SER A 253 12.86 -3.48 -0.59
C SER A 253 13.77 -4.20 0.39
N SER A 254 14.27 -5.34 -0.05
CA SER A 254 15.67 -5.68 0.16
C SER A 254 16.54 -4.51 -0.33
N GLY A 255 16.96 -3.66 0.61
CA GLY A 255 17.98 -2.64 0.39
C GLY A 255 17.52 -1.38 -0.33
N CYS A 256 16.66 -0.57 0.30
CA CYS A 256 16.48 0.86 0.02
C CYS A 256 15.51 1.53 1.01
N GLN A 257 15.62 2.86 1.10
CA GLN A 257 14.96 3.73 2.06
C GLN A 257 13.85 4.61 1.43
N LEU A 258 12.79 4.97 2.16
CA LEU A 258 11.60 5.70 1.68
C LEU A 258 11.15 6.83 2.64
N HIS A 259 10.05 7.55 2.36
CA HIS A 259 9.78 8.94 2.73
C HIS A 259 8.27 9.33 2.48
N TYR A 260 7.56 10.13 3.31
CA TYR A 260 6.16 10.69 3.12
C TYR A 260 5.80 12.04 3.82
N ILE A 261 4.73 12.78 3.45
CA ILE A 261 4.15 13.92 4.23
C ILE A 261 2.99 13.52 5.13
#